data_AF-A0AAP4FXB2-F1
#
_entry.id   AF-A0AAP4FXB2-F1
#
_cell.length_a   1.000
_cell.length_b   1.000
_cell.length_c   1.000
_cell.angle_alpha   90.00
_cell.angle_beta   90.00
_cell.angle_gamma   90.00
#
_symmetry.space_group_name_H-M   'P 1'
#
loop_
_entity.id
_entity.type
_entity.pdbx_description
1 polymer ?
#
loop_
_entity_poly.entity_id
_entity_poly.type
_entity_poly.pdbx_seq_one_letter_code
_entity_poly.pdbx_strand_id
1 'polypeptide(L)' 'MSNQNNGGQAFPRQQWEYDGHNNVLQYQEEGMTLRDYFAAKAMQAMLSNQEWNHWSSKQHAEHAYGVADEMLKAREAS' A
#
# COMPACT_ATOMS: atom_id res chain seq x y z
N MET A 1 2.90 -10.18 15.55
CA MET A 1 2.86 -9.62 14.18
C MET A 1 1.40 -9.46 13.81
N SER A 2 0.91 -8.23 13.79
CA SER A 2 -0.49 -7.92 13.50
C SER A 2 -0.81 -8.30 12.07
N ASN A 3 -1.78 -9.18 11.87
CA ASN A 3 -2.42 -9.48 10.59
C ASN A 3 -3.16 -8.23 10.07
N GLN A 4 -2.41 -7.23 9.61
CA GLN A 4 -2.98 -6.10 8.90
C GLN A 4 -3.20 -6.58 7.46
N ASN A 5 -4.45 -6.80 7.06
CA ASN A 5 -4.86 -7.10 5.68
C ASN A 5 -4.54 -5.89 4.77
N ASN A 6 -3.26 -5.66 4.51
CA ASN A 6 -2.73 -4.54 3.75
C ASN A 6 -2.66 -4.84 2.23
N GLY A 7 -3.23 -5.97 1.81
CA GLY A 7 -3.30 -6.41 0.41
C GLY A 7 -2.00 -6.98 -0.16
N GLY A 8 -0.97 -7.20 0.68
CA GLY A 8 0.34 -7.67 0.25
C GLY A 8 1.21 -6.54 -0.32
N GLN A 9 2.27 -6.90 -1.06
CA GLN A 9 3.16 -5.90 -1.68
C GLN A 9 2.48 -5.20 -2.86
N ALA A 10 2.67 -3.87 -2.96
CA ALA A 10 2.11 -3.07 -4.07
C ALA A 10 2.73 -3.38 -5.43
N PHE A 11 4.03 -3.72 -5.45
CA PHE A 11 4.78 -4.01 -6.67
C PHE A 11 5.44 -5.38 -6.58
N PRO A 12 5.52 -6.13 -7.69
CA PRO A 12 6.25 -7.40 -7.71
C PRO A 12 7.72 -7.19 -7.35
N ARG A 13 8.25 -8.02 -6.44
CA ARG A 13 9.69 -8.10 -6.20
C ARG A 13 10.21 -9.45 -6.73
N GLN A 14 11.19 -9.39 -7.63
CA GLN A 14 12.08 -10.52 -7.91
C GLN A 14 13.38 -10.24 -7.17
N GLN A 15 13.58 -10.87 -6.02
CA GLN A 15 14.85 -10.82 -5.31
C GLN A 15 15.32 -12.25 -5.09
N TRP A 16 16.50 -12.53 -5.65
CA TRP A 16 17.21 -13.78 -5.47
C TRP A 16 18.44 -13.44 -4.62
N GLU A 17 18.41 -13.67 -3.31
CA GLU A 17 19.67 -13.72 -2.55
C GLU A 17 20.26 -15.11 -2.69
N TYR A 18 21.57 -15.13 -2.87
CA TYR A 18 22.36 -16.33 -2.88
C TYR A 18 23.04 -16.47 -1.52
N ASP A 19 22.74 -17.55 -0.79
CA ASP A 19 23.31 -17.85 0.53
C ASP A 19 24.79 -18.29 0.51
N GLY A 20 25.46 -18.15 -0.64
CA GLY A 20 26.80 -18.67 -0.89
C GLY A 20 26.87 -20.19 -1.15
N HIS A 21 25.74 -20.91 -1.10
CA HIS A 21 25.66 -22.37 -1.26
C HIS A 21 24.71 -22.80 -2.40
N ASN A 22 24.49 -21.95 -3.41
CA ASN A 22 23.53 -22.18 -4.49
C ASN A 22 22.05 -22.24 -4.07
N ASN A 23 21.70 -21.87 -2.83
CA ASN A 23 20.28 -21.79 -2.44
C ASN A 23 19.75 -20.37 -2.60
N VAL A 24 18.56 -20.29 -3.15
CA VAL A 24 17.81 -19.05 -3.28
C VAL A 24 17.10 -18.79 -1.97
N LEU A 25 17.55 -17.79 -1.22
CA LEU A 25 16.82 -17.32 -0.05
C LEU A 25 15.69 -16.41 -0.53
N GLN A 26 14.46 -16.85 -0.31
CA GLN A 26 13.27 -16.04 -0.52
C GLN A 26 13.09 -15.16 0.73
N TYR A 27 13.83 -14.06 0.82
CA TYR A 27 13.60 -13.04 1.85
C TYR A 27 12.73 -11.92 1.26
N GLN A 28 11.68 -11.57 1.99
CA GLN A 28 10.76 -10.53 1.58
C GLN A 28 11.23 -9.22 2.21
N GLU A 29 11.96 -8.37 1.47
CA GLU A 29 12.16 -7.00 1.94
C GLU A 29 10.78 -6.36 2.18
N GLU A 30 10.61 -5.68 3.30
CA GLU A 30 9.40 -4.90 3.57
C GLU A 30 9.34 -3.76 2.55
N GLY A 31 8.36 -3.81 1.65
CA GLY A 31 8.12 -2.79 0.64
C GLY A 31 6.89 -1.99 0.99
N MET A 32 6.46 -1.12 0.08
CA MET A 32 5.15 -0.48 0.20
C MET A 32 4.05 -1.54 0.08
N THR A 33 3.09 -1.51 1.00
CA THR A 33 1.92 -2.39 0.92
C THR A 33 0.94 -1.89 -0.14
N LEU A 34 0.09 -2.77 -0.67
CA LEU A 34 -0.92 -2.39 -1.65
C LEU A 34 -1.89 -1.33 -1.08
N ARG A 35 -2.17 -1.42 0.22
CA ARG A 35 -2.90 -0.40 0.99
C ARG A 35 -2.24 0.97 0.92
N ASP A 36 -0.94 1.04 1.22
CA ASP A 36 -0.19 2.30 1.21
C ASP A 36 -0.16 2.91 -0.20
N TYR A 37 -0.05 2.05 -1.23
CA TYR A 37 -0.08 2.50 -2.61
C TYR A 37 -1.43 3.10 -3.02
N PHE A 38 -2.55 2.44 -2.69
CA PHE A 38 -3.88 2.99 -2.95
C PHE A 38 -4.13 4.27 -2.17
N ALA A 39 -3.71 4.33 -0.91
CA ALA A 39 -3.83 5.53 -0.11
C ALA A 39 -3.02 6.69 -0.71
N ALA A 40 -1.78 6.45 -1.14
CA ALA A 40 -0.96 7.46 -1.81
C ALA A 40 -1.62 7.98 -3.09
N LYS A 41 -2.23 7.10 -3.90
CA LYS A 41 -2.97 7.49 -5.11
C LYS A 41 -4.20 8.34 -4.80
N ALA A 42 -4.98 7.95 -3.79
CA ALA A 42 -6.13 8.72 -3.34
C ALA A 42 -5.72 10.11 -2.82
N MET A 43 -4.67 10.16 -2.00
CA MET A 43 -4.12 11.40 -1.45
C MET A 43 -3.60 12.34 -2.55
N GLN A 44 -2.91 11.81 -3.56
CA GLN A 44 -2.44 12.58 -4.71
C GLN A 44 -3.60 13.32 -5.41
N ALA A 45 -4.72 12.62 -5.64
CA ALA A 45 -5.89 13.21 -6.27
C ALA A 45 -6.52 14.31 -5.38
N MET A 46 -6.68 14.04 -4.08
CA MET A 46 -7.23 15.02 -3.12
C MET A 46 -6.40 16.30 -3.06
N LEU A 47 -5.07 16.18 -2.89
CA LEU A 47 -4.16 17.32 -2.77
C LEU A 47 -4.05 18.14 -4.06
N SER A 48 -4.40 17.56 -5.21
CA SER A 48 -4.44 18.28 -6.49
C SER A 48 -5.71 19.13 -6.67
N ASN A 49 -6.74 18.91 -5.86
CA ASN A 49 -8.03 19.58 -5.97
C ASN A 49 -8.21 20.62 -4.85
N GLN A 50 -8.34 21.89 -5.24
CA GLN A 50 -8.47 23.02 -4.31
C GLN A 50 -9.68 22.92 -3.38
N GLU A 51 -10.73 22.21 -3.78
CA GLU A 51 -11.91 21.94 -2.94
C GLU A 51 -11.54 21.23 -1.63
N TRP A 52 -10.40 20.53 -1.58
CA TRP A 52 -9.96 19.76 -0.42
C TRP A 52 -8.93 20.49 0.43
N ASN A 53 -8.50 21.70 0.03
CA ASN A 53 -7.48 22.47 0.75
C ASN A 53 -7.88 22.87 2.17
N HIS A 54 -9.18 22.87 2.48
CA HIS A 54 -9.69 23.15 3.82
C HIS A 54 -9.51 21.98 4.79
N TRP A 55 -9.10 20.79 4.31
CA TRP A 55 -8.84 19.63 5.14
C TRP A 55 -7.46 19.68 5.77
N SER A 56 -7.39 19.26 7.03
CA SER A 56 -6.13 18.97 7.70
C SER A 56 -5.41 17.77 7.07
N SER A 57 -4.11 17.64 7.30
CA SER A 57 -3.34 16.46 6.87
C SER A 57 -3.90 15.16 7.45
N LYS A 58 -4.47 15.21 8.67
CA LYS A 58 -5.13 14.05 9.29
C LYS A 58 -6.35 13.60 8.50
N GLN A 59 -7.22 14.53 8.09
CA GLN A 59 -8.42 14.20 7.30
C GLN A 59 -8.04 13.62 5.92
N HIS A 60 -7.02 14.18 5.27
CA HIS A 60 -6.49 13.61 4.02
C HIS A 60 -6.00 12.17 4.22
N ALA A 61 -5.23 11.91 5.27
CA ALA A 61 -4.74 10.57 5.56
C ALA A 61 -5.88 9.58 5.86
N GLU A 62 -6.82 9.96 6.72
CA GLU A 62 -7.98 9.12 7.07
C GLU A 62 -8.80 8.75 5.85
N HIS A 63 -9.13 9.72 5.00
CA HIS A 63 -9.91 9.45 3.79
C HIS A 63 -9.12 8.66 2.74
N ALA A 64 -7.83 8.93 2.57
CA ALA A 64 -6.98 8.19 1.65
C ALA A 64 -6.89 6.70 2.03
N TYR A 65 -6.66 6.40 3.31
CA TYR A 65 -6.67 5.01 3.79
C TYR A 65 -8.06 4.38 3.74
N GLY A 66 -9.13 5.15 3.97
CA GLY A 66 -10.50 4.67 3.77
C GLY A 66 -10.76 4.19 2.33
N VAL A 67 -10.33 4.98 1.33
CA VAL A 67 -10.40 4.57 -0.08
C VAL A 67 -9.57 3.30 -0.34
N ALA A 68 -8.36 3.23 0.22
CA ALA A 68 -7.50 2.04 0.09
C ALA A 68 -8.16 0.77 0.66
N ASP A 69 -8.78 0.87 1.83
CA ASP A 69 -9.45 -0.24 2.49
C ASP A 69 -10.66 -0.73 1.68
N GLU A 70 -11.44 0.16 1.06
CA GLU A 70 -12.54 -0.21 0.17
C GLU A 70 -12.05 -0.88 -1.13
N MET A 71 -10.92 -0.45 -1.69
CA MET A 71 -10.32 -1.09 -2.86
C MET A 71 -9.86 -2.52 -2.56
N LEU A 72 -9.30 -2.76 -1.37
CA LEU A 72 -8.90 -4.10 -0.94
C LEU A 72 -10.12 -5.00 -0.74
N LYS A 73 -11.18 -4.52 -0.09
CA LYS A 73 -12.44 -5.26 0.04
C LYS A 73 -13.05 -5.63 -1.32
N ALA A 74 -13.08 -4.68 -2.26
CA ALA A 74 -13.61 -4.92 -3.60
C ALA A 74 -12.84 -6.02 -4.34
N ARG A 75 -11.52 -6.07 -4.16
CA ARG A 75 -10.67 -7.14 -4.71
C ARG A 75 -10.96 -8.50 -4.09
N GLU A 76 -11.15 -8.58 -2.77
CA GLU A 76 -11.45 -9.84 -2.08
C GLU A 76 -12.83 -10.42 -2.45
N ALA A 77 -13.76 -9.57 -2.90
CA ALA A 77 -15.09 -9.97 -3.34
C ALA A 77 -15.16 -10.45 -4.81
N SER A 78 -14.05 -10.43 -5.55
CA SER A 78 -13.95 -10.83 -6.97
C SER A 78 -13.27 -12.19 -7.12
#